data_AF-A0A535TWI3-F1
#
_entry.id   AF-A0A535TWI3-F1
#
_cell.length_a   1.000
_cell.length_b   1.000
_cell.length_c   1.000
_cell.angle_alpha   90.00
_cell.angle_beta   90.00
_cell.angle_gamma   90.00
#
_symmetry.space_group_name_H-M   'P 1'
#
loop_
_entity.id
_entity.type
_entity.pdbx_description
1 polymer ?
#
loop_
_entity_poly.entity_id
_entity_poly.type
_entity_poly.pdbx_seq_one_letter_code
_entity_poly.pdbx_strand_id
1 'polypeptide(L)'
;MANDPMLSAYPPDGFERRLIERFVSLRRKRVLEVGCGDGRLTLQYAAAASSVLAIDPDPPSIDEARWQQEARRIHNIDFRAGSIEGLPERGAPFDIALFSWSL
;
A
#
# COMPACT_ATOMS: atom_id res chain seq x y z
N MET A 1 -24.42 13.30 2.90
CA MET A 1 -23.85 13.77 4.18
C MET A 1 -22.37 13.95 3.93
N ALA A 2 -21.89 15.20 3.80
CA ALA A 2 -20.49 15.48 3.50
C ALA A 2 -19.68 15.26 4.78
N ASN A 3 -18.64 14.43 4.68
CA ASN A 3 -17.73 14.16 5.79
C ASN A 3 -17.01 15.46 6.15
N ASP A 4 -17.05 15.88 7.42
CA ASP A 4 -16.31 17.04 7.90
C ASP A 4 -14.80 16.74 7.80
N PRO A 5 -14.02 17.47 6.99
CA PRO A 5 -12.61 17.21 6.80
C PRO A 5 -11.75 17.39 8.08
N MET A 6 -12.33 17.92 9.18
CA MET A 6 -11.61 18.13 10.45
C MET A 6 -11.62 16.93 11.41
N LEU A 7 -12.30 15.82 11.08
CA LEU A 7 -12.34 14.60 11.91
C LEU A 7 -12.09 13.33 11.08
N SER A 8 -10.97 13.29 10.37
CA SER A 8 -10.46 12.04 9.80
C SER A 8 -9.58 11.31 10.83
N ALA A 9 -9.82 10.01 11.02
CA ALA A 9 -8.91 9.15 11.79
C ALA A 9 -7.56 8.96 11.07
N TYR A 10 -7.48 9.31 9.79
CA TYR A 10 -6.28 9.22 8.96
C TYR A 10 -5.63 10.60 8.72
N PRO A 11 -4.29 10.64 8.63
CA PRO A 11 -3.58 11.84 8.20
C PRO A 11 -4.05 12.35 6.83
N PRO A 12 -3.84 13.63 6.50
CA PRO A 12 -4.13 14.16 5.18
C PRO A 12 -3.34 13.42 4.08
N ASP A 13 -3.94 13.33 2.89
CA ASP A 13 -3.32 12.69 1.73
C ASP A 13 -1.88 13.16 1.48
N GLY A 14 -1.03 12.20 1.18
CA GLY A 14 0.40 12.36 0.93
C GLY A 14 1.24 12.63 2.18
N PHE A 15 0.67 12.79 3.38
CA PHE A 15 1.45 13.00 4.60
C PHE A 15 2.38 11.83 4.88
N GLU A 16 1.85 10.61 4.89
CA GLU A 16 2.62 9.40 5.15
C GLU A 16 3.65 9.14 4.04
N ARG A 17 3.29 9.36 2.76
CA ARG A 17 4.25 9.29 1.65
C ARG A 17 5.44 10.20 1.88
N ARG A 18 5.19 11.48 2.22
CA ARG A 18 6.26 12.44 2.51
C ARG A 18 7.11 12.00 3.70
N LEU A 19 6.51 11.40 4.72
CA LEU A 19 7.24 10.88 5.88
C LEU A 19 8.16 9.73 5.47
N ILE A 20 7.66 8.74 4.71
CA ILE A 20 8.46 7.62 4.19
C ILE A 20 9.65 8.14 3.37
N GLU A 21 9.40 9.09 2.46
CA GLU A 21 10.43 9.66 1.58
C GLU A 21 11.52 10.47 2.31
N ARG A 22 11.32 10.84 3.58
CA ARG A 22 12.38 11.43 4.42
C ARG A 22 13.41 10.39 4.88
N PHE A 23 13.05 9.12 4.92
CA PHE A 23 13.92 8.04 5.37
C PHE A 23 14.45 7.22 4.19
N VAL A 24 13.61 6.99 3.17
CA VAL A 24 13.99 6.18 2.02
C VAL A 24 13.27 6.65 0.74
N SER A 25 14.03 6.79 -0.34
CA SER A 25 13.45 7.06 -1.67
C SER A 25 12.73 5.81 -2.19
N LEU A 26 11.45 5.94 -2.54
CA LEU A 26 10.68 4.90 -3.20
C LEU A 26 10.99 4.77 -4.71
N ARG A 27 11.63 5.79 -5.28
CA ARG A 27 11.96 5.83 -6.72
C ARG A 27 12.76 4.62 -7.18
N ARG A 28 12.23 3.90 -8.18
CA ARG A 28 12.79 2.66 -8.76
C ARG A 28 12.95 1.51 -7.76
N LYS A 29 12.17 1.50 -6.67
CA LYS A 29 12.19 0.42 -5.68
C LYS A 29 11.02 -0.54 -5.88
N ARG A 30 11.28 -1.82 -5.64
CA ARG A 30 10.26 -2.87 -5.51
C ARG A 30 9.86 -2.93 -4.04
N VAL A 31 8.60 -2.63 -3.77
CA VAL A 31 8.10 -2.48 -2.41
C VAL A 31 7.23 -3.68 -2.06
N LEU A 32 7.44 -4.23 -0.87
CA LEU A 32 6.48 -5.09 -0.19
C LEU A 32 5.74 -4.25 0.85
N GLU A 33 4.41 -4.23 0.83
CA GLU A 33 3.60 -3.68 1.92
C GLU A 33 2.84 -4.81 2.61
N VAL A 34 2.99 -4.89 3.93
CA VAL A 34 2.31 -5.87 4.78
C VAL A 34 1.24 -5.16 5.59
N GLY A 35 0.00 -5.68 5.54
CA GLY A 35 -1.16 -5.06 6.16
C GLY A 35 -1.62 -3.82 5.39
N CYS A 36 -1.78 -3.95 4.06
CA CYS A 36 -2.13 -2.82 3.19
C CYS A 36 -3.60 -2.37 3.28
N GLY A 37 -4.47 -3.15 3.94
CA GLY A 37 -5.89 -2.89 4.06
C GLY A 37 -6.57 -2.65 2.70
N ASP A 38 -7.37 -1.60 2.62
CA ASP A 38 -8.06 -1.12 1.42
C ASP A 38 -7.14 -0.39 0.41
N GLY A 39 -5.83 -0.44 0.63
CA GLY A 39 -4.84 0.20 -0.23
C GLY A 39 -4.74 1.71 -0.07
N ARG A 40 -5.35 2.33 0.96
CA ARG A 40 -5.33 3.78 1.20
C ARG A 40 -3.94 4.40 1.06
N LEU A 41 -2.91 3.82 1.68
CA LEU A 41 -1.54 4.31 1.55
C LEU A 41 -0.87 3.82 0.26
N THR A 42 -1.02 2.53 -0.07
CA THR A 42 -0.46 1.88 -1.26
C THR A 42 -0.72 2.69 -2.52
N LEU A 43 -1.98 3.10 -2.74
CA LEU A 43 -2.42 3.86 -3.90
C LEU A 43 -1.81 5.28 -3.96
N GLN A 44 -1.40 5.85 -2.82
CA GLN A 44 -0.81 7.20 -2.75
C GLN A 44 0.68 7.23 -3.13
N TYR A 45 1.40 6.15 -2.85
CA TYR A 45 2.85 6.09 -3.12
C TYR A 45 3.22 5.22 -4.31
N ALA A 46 2.32 4.35 -4.81
CA ALA A 46 2.64 3.40 -5.88
C ALA A 46 3.26 4.06 -7.11
N ALA A 47 2.81 5.26 -7.50
CA ALA A 47 3.37 6.00 -8.63
C ALA A 47 4.86 6.36 -8.47
N ALA A 48 5.38 6.42 -7.24
CA ALA A 48 6.80 6.64 -6.96
C ALA A 48 7.63 5.34 -7.02
N ALA A 49 7.02 4.17 -6.84
CA ALA A 49 7.68 2.88 -6.82
C ALA A 49 7.84 2.27 -8.23
N SER A 50 8.76 1.31 -8.38
CA SER A 50 8.84 0.49 -9.60
C SER A 50 7.70 -0.51 -9.66
N SER A 51 7.46 -1.20 -8.54
CA SER A 51 6.35 -2.14 -8.36
C SER A 51 6.05 -2.28 -6.88
N VAL A 52 4.81 -2.67 -6.57
CA VAL A 52 4.37 -2.93 -5.22
C VAL A 52 3.66 -4.29 -5.16
N LEU A 53 4.11 -5.16 -4.27
CA LEU A 53 3.29 -6.26 -3.78
C LEU A 53 2.67 -5.80 -2.46
N ALA A 54 1.36 -5.77 -2.38
CA ALA A 54 0.63 -5.33 -1.20
C ALA A 54 -0.26 -6.47 -0.70
N ILE A 55 -0.05 -6.88 0.55
CA ILE A 55 -0.76 -8.01 1.14
C ILE A 55 -1.57 -7.59 2.36
N ASP A 56 -2.73 -8.22 2.54
CA ASP A 56 -3.56 -8.08 3.73
C ASP A 56 -4.34 -9.39 3.95
N PRO A 57 -4.53 -9.86 5.20
CA PRO A 57 -5.31 -11.06 5.45
C PRO A 57 -6.81 -10.90 5.19
N ASP A 58 -7.35 -9.68 5.07
CA ASP A 58 -8.78 -9.42 4.86
C ASP A 58 -9.15 -9.35 3.36
N PRO A 59 -9.82 -10.38 2.78
CA PRO A 59 -10.16 -10.38 1.36
C PRO A 59 -11.09 -9.23 0.92
N PRO A 60 -12.13 -8.84 1.68
CA PRO A 60 -12.95 -7.66 1.35
C PRO A 60 -12.13 -6.37 1.18
N SER A 61 -11.16 -6.11 2.06
CA SER A 61 -10.25 -4.96 1.93
C SER A 61 -9.43 -5.01 0.63
N ILE A 62 -8.93 -6.20 0.26
CA ILE A 62 -8.19 -6.39 -0.99
C ILE A 62 -9.07 -6.18 -2.22
N ASP A 63 -10.34 -6.60 -2.18
CA ASP A 63 -11.27 -6.37 -3.29
C ASP A 63 -11.57 -4.87 -3.48
N GLU A 64 -11.74 -4.12 -2.38
CA GLU A 64 -11.85 -2.65 -2.42
C GLU A 64 -10.57 -2.01 -2.97
N ALA A 65 -9.39 -2.46 -2.52
CA ALA A 65 -8.11 -1.95 -2.99
C ALA A 65 -7.93 -2.13 -4.51
N ARG A 66 -8.33 -3.28 -5.04
CA ARG A 66 -8.32 -3.57 -6.49
C ARG A 66 -9.30 -2.70 -7.26
N TRP A 67 -10.52 -2.52 -6.74
CA TRP A 67 -11.50 -1.59 -7.33
C TRP A 67 -10.92 -0.18 -7.43
N GLN A 68 -10.31 0.32 -6.36
CA GLN A 68 -9.69 1.65 -6.31
C GLN A 68 -8.49 1.75 -7.27
N GLN A 69 -7.69 0.70 -7.38
CA GLN A 69 -6.59 0.61 -8.34
C GLN A 69 -7.08 0.76 -9.78
N GLU A 70 -8.12 0.03 -10.15
CA GLU A 70 -8.73 0.10 -11.49
C GLU A 70 -9.31 1.50 -11.77
N ALA A 71 -10.07 2.05 -10.82
CA ALA A 71 -10.65 3.38 -10.94
C ALA A 71 -9.59 4.48 -11.13
N ARG A 72 -8.41 4.33 -10.50
CA ARG A 72 -7.28 5.26 -10.60
C ARG A 72 -6.31 4.94 -11.74
N ARG A 73 -6.53 3.85 -12.48
CA ARG A 73 -5.65 3.36 -13.56
C ARG A 73 -4.20 3.18 -13.11
N ILE A 74 -4.00 2.58 -11.95
CA ILE A 74 -2.67 2.26 -11.43
C ILE A 74 -2.32 0.81 -11.82
N HIS A 75 -1.15 0.60 -12.43
CA HIS A 75 -0.82 -0.69 -13.06
C HIS A 75 0.39 -1.40 -12.43
N ASN A 76 1.03 -0.78 -11.45
CA ASN A 76 2.26 -1.30 -10.84
C ASN A 76 2.04 -1.84 -9.42
N ILE A 77 0.79 -2.14 -9.04
CA ILE A 77 0.43 -2.76 -7.77
C ILE A 77 -0.14 -4.15 -8.05
N ASP A 78 0.30 -5.13 -7.27
CA ASP A 78 -0.30 -6.45 -7.13
C ASP A 78 -0.85 -6.59 -5.71
N PHE A 79 -2.17 -6.52 -5.55
CA PHE A 79 -2.85 -6.75 -4.27
C PHE A 79 -3.18 -8.22 -4.09
N ARG A 80 -2.82 -8.81 -2.93
CA ARG A 80 -3.11 -10.22 -2.62
C ARG A 80 -3.67 -10.38 -1.21
N ALA A 81 -4.76 -11.15 -1.11
CA ALA A 81 -5.26 -11.60 0.18
C ALA A 81 -4.34 -12.70 0.73
N GLY A 82 -3.86 -12.52 1.97
CA GLY A 82 -2.98 -13.47 2.64
C GLY A 82 -2.05 -12.82 3.65
N SER A 83 -1.29 -13.66 4.35
CA SER A 83 -0.30 -13.24 5.34
C SER A 83 1.13 -13.41 4.83
N ILE A 84 2.07 -12.77 5.51
CA ILE A 84 3.50 -12.81 5.13
C ILE A 84 4.07 -14.24 5.16
N GLU A 85 3.58 -15.10 6.07
CA GLU A 85 3.98 -16.50 6.22
C GLU A 85 3.59 -17.35 5.02
N GLY A 86 2.58 -16.92 4.27
CA GLY A 86 2.11 -17.57 3.05
C GLY A 86 2.87 -17.16 1.79
N LEU A 87 3.81 -16.21 1.85
CA LEU A 87 4.57 -15.83 0.66
C LEU A 87 5.48 -16.98 0.20
N PRO A 88 5.30 -17.50 -1.03
CA PRO A 88 5.96 -18.73 -1.48
C PRO A 88 7.47 -18.55 -1.73
N GLU A 89 7.95 -17.31 -1.84
CA GLU A 89 9.32 -17.01 -2.23
C GLU A 89 10.19 -16.65 -1.03
N ARG A 90 11.00 -17.62 -0.59
CA ARG A 90 12.19 -17.31 0.23
C ARG A 90 13.13 -16.45 -0.61
N GLY A 91 13.26 -15.17 -0.25
CA GLY A 91 14.18 -14.23 -0.93
C GLY A 91 13.55 -13.41 -2.05
N ALA A 92 12.22 -13.23 -2.06
CA ALA A 92 11.56 -12.31 -2.98
C ALA A 92 12.30 -10.94 -2.99
N PRO A 93 12.61 -10.39 -4.18
CA PRO A 93 13.61 -9.36 -4.29
C PRO A 93 12.98 -7.98 -4.05
N PHE A 94 12.55 -7.71 -2.84
CA PHE A 94 12.07 -6.39 -2.44
C PHE A 94 13.24 -5.53 -1.96
N ASP A 95 13.22 -4.26 -2.34
CA ASP A 95 14.22 -3.29 -1.88
C ASP A 95 13.78 -2.61 -0.58
N ILE A 96 12.46 -2.58 -0.32
CA ILE A 96 11.82 -1.94 0.83
C ILE A 96 10.64 -2.82 1.28
N ALA A 97 10.52 -3.03 2.58
CA ALA A 97 9.30 -3.52 3.22
C ALA A 97 8.66 -2.38 4.02
N LEU A 98 7.36 -2.15 3.83
CA LEU A 98 6.56 -1.16 4.55
C LEU A 98 5.53 -1.86 5.44
N PHE A 99 5.38 -1.32 6.64
CA PHE A 99 4.36 -1.68 7.63
C PHE A 99 3.62 -0.38 7.94
N SER A 100 2.49 -0.17 7.27
CA SER A 100 1.84 1.14 7.25
C SER A 100 0.96 1.34 8.46
N TRP A 101 0.14 0.35 8.82
CA TRP A 101 -0.68 0.29 10.04
C TRP A 101 -0.99 -1.18 10.42
N SER A 102 -0.01 -2.08 10.23
CA SER A 102 -0.15 -3.51 10.52
C SER A 102 -0.08 -3.77 12.03
N LEU A 103 -0.94 -4.67 12.54
CA LEU A 103 -0.90 -5.21 13.89
C LEU A 103 -0.12 -6.52 13.97
#